data_AF-A0A836W4F7-F1
#
_entry.id   AF-A0A836W4F7-F1
#
_cell.length_a   1.000
_cell.length_b   1.000
_cell.length_c   1.000
_cell.angle_alpha   90.00
_cell.angle_beta   90.00
_cell.angle_gamma   90.00
#
_symmetry.space_group_name_H-M   'P 1'
#
loop_
_entity.id
_entity.type
_entity.pdbx_description
1 polymer ?
#
loop_
_entity_poly.entity_id
_entity_poly.type
_entity_poly.pdbx_seq_one_letter_code
_entity_poly.pdbx_strand_id
1 'polypeptide(L)'
;MKEGRIVKVSGPLVIAEGMSGSKMFDVVRVGEPKLVGEIIELKGDTASIQVYEETSGIGPGEPVFPTFEPLSVELGPGLITNIYDGVQRPLTILMDRSGDRISRGIDVPGLDHEKVWHFVPKRKKGDEVVGGDIIGEVEETEVTTHRIMIPPFIKGKIDRIKEGDYTIDDVVCVVKGEDGLKEIKMYQDWPVRMARPYRRKLAPTKVLSTGQRVIDTFFPIAKGGTACCPGPFGSGKTVIQHQLAKWSDAEIIVYVGCGERGNEMTDVLIEFPELLDPRTEKPLMLRTVLIANTSNMPVAAREASVYTGITIGEYFRDMGYSVALMADSTSRWAEAMREISGRLEEMP
;
A
#
# COMPACT_ATOMS: atom_id res chain seq x y z
N MET A 1 -7.27 4.27 28.33
CA MET A 1 -7.73 4.83 27.04
C MET A 1 -9.25 4.83 27.06
N LYS A 2 -9.94 5.72 26.35
CA LYS A 2 -11.40 5.55 26.18
C LYS A 2 -11.60 4.34 25.27
N GLU A 3 -12.15 3.28 25.83
CA GLU A 3 -12.48 2.06 25.12
C GLU A 3 -13.95 2.13 24.70
N GLY A 4 -14.20 1.93 23.41
CA GLY A 4 -15.55 1.77 22.90
C GLY A 4 -16.10 0.39 23.19
N ARG A 5 -17.40 0.20 22.98
CA ARG A 5 -18.07 -1.10 23.12
C ARG A 5 -18.93 -1.39 21.92
N ILE A 6 -18.87 -2.62 21.42
CA ILE A 6 -19.71 -3.07 20.30
C ILE A 6 -21.17 -3.06 20.74
N VAL A 7 -22.05 -2.46 19.94
CA VAL A 7 -23.51 -2.46 20.15
C VAL A 7 -24.24 -3.31 19.10
N LYS A 8 -23.69 -3.43 17.89
CA LYS A 8 -24.29 -4.20 16.78
C LYS A 8 -23.20 -4.78 15.89
N VAL A 9 -23.40 -6.01 15.43
CA VAL A 9 -22.57 -6.65 14.39
C VAL A 9 -23.48 -7.09 13.26
N SER A 10 -23.16 -6.68 12.02
CA SER A 10 -23.91 -7.02 10.81
C SER A 10 -22.91 -7.34 9.68
N GLY A 11 -22.44 -8.59 9.64
CA GLY A 11 -21.33 -9.00 8.78
C GLY A 11 -20.09 -8.11 9.01
N PRO A 12 -19.40 -7.59 7.97
CA PRO A 12 -18.28 -6.65 8.11
C PRO A 12 -18.60 -5.30 8.79
N LEU A 13 -19.87 -4.93 8.96
CA LEU A 13 -20.24 -3.67 9.63
C LEU A 13 -20.41 -3.90 11.13
N VAL A 14 -19.64 -3.20 11.94
CA VAL A 14 -19.72 -3.20 13.40
C VAL A 14 -20.07 -1.79 13.86
N ILE A 15 -21.03 -1.65 14.77
CA ILE A 15 -21.35 -0.36 15.39
C ILE A 15 -20.85 -0.40 16.83
N ALA A 16 -20.14 0.64 17.25
CA ALA A 16 -19.62 0.77 18.62
C ALA A 16 -20.01 2.11 19.26
N GLU A 17 -20.32 2.11 20.54
CA GLU A 17 -20.53 3.30 21.38
C GLU A 17 -19.26 3.65 22.18
N GLY A 18 -19.21 4.84 22.79
CA GLY A 18 -18.04 5.28 23.56
C GLY A 18 -16.87 5.72 22.68
N MET A 19 -17.12 6.04 21.41
CA MET A 19 -16.09 6.35 20.41
C MET A 19 -15.76 7.84 20.29
N SER A 20 -16.25 8.67 21.22
CA SER A 20 -15.92 10.10 21.33
C SER A 20 -14.41 10.38 21.23
N GLY A 21 -14.04 11.24 20.28
CA GLY A 21 -12.66 11.66 20.04
C GLY A 21 -11.98 10.95 18.86
N SER A 22 -12.59 9.88 18.36
CA SER A 22 -12.18 9.26 17.09
C SER A 22 -12.61 10.14 15.92
N LYS A 23 -11.89 10.05 14.80
CA LYS A 23 -12.19 10.74 13.55
C LYS A 23 -12.69 9.75 12.50
N MET A 24 -13.31 10.30 11.45
CA MET A 24 -13.60 9.54 10.25
C MET A 24 -12.29 8.98 9.69
N PHE A 25 -12.29 7.73 9.26
CA PHE A 25 -11.17 6.97 8.72
C PHE A 25 -10.08 6.55 9.71
N ASP A 26 -10.29 6.78 11.02
CA ASP A 26 -9.38 6.23 12.03
C ASP A 26 -9.48 4.70 12.06
N VAL A 27 -8.33 4.04 12.20
CA VAL A 27 -8.24 2.60 12.43
C VAL A 27 -8.65 2.29 13.86
N VAL A 28 -9.30 1.15 14.03
CA VAL A 28 -9.73 0.63 15.32
C VAL A 28 -9.42 -0.86 15.39
N ARG A 29 -9.18 -1.36 16.61
CA ARG A 29 -9.08 -2.79 16.89
C ARG A 29 -10.38 -3.26 17.53
N VAL A 30 -11.07 -4.18 16.87
CA VAL A 30 -12.44 -4.58 17.20
C VAL A 30 -12.45 -5.94 17.89
N GLY A 31 -13.09 -6.00 19.05
CA GLY A 31 -13.26 -7.22 19.84
C GLY A 31 -12.01 -7.67 20.58
N GLU A 32 -12.16 -8.74 21.35
CA GLU A 32 -11.02 -9.42 22.00
C GLU A 32 -9.95 -9.89 20.99
N PRO A 33 -10.31 -10.38 19.77
CA PRO A 33 -9.33 -10.75 18.76
C PRO A 33 -8.58 -9.55 18.15
N LYS A 34 -8.93 -8.31 18.48
CA LYS A 34 -8.31 -7.08 17.95
C LYS A 34 -8.31 -7.01 16.42
N LEU A 35 -9.44 -7.37 15.81
CA LEU A 35 -9.61 -7.33 14.36
C LEU A 35 -9.38 -5.92 13.83
N VAL A 36 -8.70 -5.79 12.70
CA VAL A 36 -8.49 -4.47 12.08
C VAL A 36 -9.79 -3.97 11.46
N GLY A 37 -10.20 -2.75 11.82
CA GLY A 37 -11.30 -2.06 11.17
C GLY A 37 -11.03 -0.57 11.02
N GLU A 38 -11.88 0.11 10.26
CA GLU A 38 -11.81 1.55 10.01
C GLU A 38 -13.16 2.21 10.26
N ILE A 39 -13.16 3.38 10.89
CA ILE A 39 -14.38 4.15 11.12
C ILE A 39 -14.84 4.80 9.81
N ILE A 40 -16.04 4.48 9.36
CA ILE A 40 -16.62 5.02 8.11
C ILE A 40 -17.74 6.04 8.37
N GLU A 41 -18.36 6.01 9.55
CA GLU A 41 -19.38 6.98 9.94
C GLU A 41 -19.29 7.30 11.44
N LEU A 42 -19.52 8.56 11.79
CA LEU A 42 -19.62 9.02 13.18
C LEU A 42 -20.96 9.72 13.41
N LYS A 43 -21.74 9.21 14.36
CA LYS A 43 -23.04 9.75 14.79
C LYS A 43 -23.02 9.98 16.30
N GLY A 44 -22.70 11.20 16.72
CA GLY A 44 -22.57 11.53 18.14
C GLY A 44 -21.42 10.75 18.79
N ASP A 45 -21.73 9.88 19.76
CA ASP A 45 -20.75 9.00 20.43
C ASP A 45 -20.65 7.61 19.81
N THR A 46 -21.43 7.35 18.76
CA THR A 46 -21.48 6.06 18.07
C THR A 46 -20.67 6.11 16.77
N ALA A 47 -19.87 5.09 16.52
CA ALA A 47 -19.12 4.92 15.28
C ALA A 47 -19.60 3.68 14.52
N SER A 48 -19.78 3.83 13.21
CA SER A 48 -19.92 2.71 12.28
C SER A 48 -18.53 2.34 11.78
N ILE A 49 -18.13 1.09 11.99
CA ILE A 49 -16.80 0.55 11.75
C ILE A 49 -16.90 -0.53 10.68
N GLN A 50 -16.08 -0.40 9.65
CA GLN A 50 -15.87 -1.40 8.62
C GLN A 50 -14.69 -2.28 9.00
N VAL A 51 -14.95 -3.55 9.29
CA VAL A 51 -13.90 -4.51 9.69
C VAL A 51 -13.29 -5.15 8.43
N TYR A 52 -11.96 -5.12 8.34
CA TYR A 52 -11.17 -5.70 7.25
C TYR A 52 -10.87 -7.19 7.40
N GLU A 53 -11.44 -7.81 8.42
CA GLU A 53 -11.32 -9.21 8.78
C GLU A 53 -12.69 -9.85 8.98
N GLU A 54 -12.74 -11.18 9.02
CA GLU A 54 -13.99 -11.89 9.26
C GLU A 54 -14.50 -11.68 10.71
N THR A 55 -15.71 -11.13 10.83
CA THR A 55 -16.37 -10.78 12.10
C THR A 55 -17.11 -11.94 12.77
N SER A 56 -16.98 -13.16 12.28
CA SER A 56 -17.65 -14.34 12.83
C SER A 56 -17.23 -14.61 14.28
N GLY A 57 -18.15 -14.48 15.23
CA GLY A 57 -17.88 -14.77 16.64
C GLY A 57 -17.47 -13.57 17.50
N ILE A 58 -17.47 -12.35 16.95
CA ILE A 58 -17.53 -11.13 17.76
C ILE A 58 -18.99 -10.71 18.00
N GLY A 59 -19.29 -10.08 19.14
CA GLY A 59 -20.65 -9.69 19.51
C GLY A 59 -20.75 -8.42 20.36
N PRO A 60 -21.99 -7.97 20.65
CA PRO A 60 -22.22 -6.81 21.49
C PRO A 60 -21.61 -6.95 22.89
N GLY A 61 -21.06 -5.86 23.41
CA GLY A 61 -20.42 -5.77 24.72
C GLY A 61 -18.89 -5.92 24.70
N GLU A 62 -18.31 -6.46 23.62
CA GLU A 62 -16.87 -6.56 23.43
C GLU A 62 -16.20 -5.18 23.23
N PRO A 63 -14.91 -5.04 23.58
CA PRO A 63 -14.20 -3.77 23.52
C PRO A 63 -13.84 -3.37 22.09
N VAL A 64 -13.72 -2.06 21.86
CA VAL A 64 -13.15 -1.47 20.65
C VAL A 64 -12.07 -0.47 21.04
N PHE A 65 -10.87 -0.64 20.48
CA PHE A 65 -9.72 0.19 20.80
C PHE A 65 -9.39 1.12 19.62
N PRO A 66 -9.64 2.44 19.73
CA PRO A 66 -9.24 3.38 18.69
C PRO A 66 -7.72 3.59 18.67
N THR A 67 -7.12 3.59 17.48
CA THR A 67 -5.71 3.95 17.30
C THR A 67 -5.52 5.47 17.18
N PHE A 68 -6.57 6.21 16.84
CA PHE A 68 -6.55 7.65 16.51
C PHE A 68 -5.67 8.00 15.32
N GLU A 69 -5.36 7.01 14.49
CA GLU A 69 -4.54 7.13 13.30
C GLU A 69 -5.29 6.53 12.10
N PRO A 70 -5.22 7.17 10.93
CA PRO A 70 -5.85 6.65 9.73
C PRO A 70 -5.12 5.41 9.21
N LEU A 71 -5.80 4.64 8.35
CA LEU A 71 -5.16 3.51 7.67
C LEU A 71 -3.96 4.01 6.88
N SER A 72 -2.77 3.56 7.28
CA SER A 72 -1.50 4.03 6.76
C SER A 72 -0.64 2.85 6.34
N VAL A 73 0.29 3.12 5.44
CA VAL A 73 1.26 2.15 4.93
C VAL A 73 2.67 2.61 5.22
N GLU A 74 3.53 1.66 5.56
CA GLU A 74 4.96 1.86 5.74
C GLU A 74 5.63 1.94 4.37
N LEU A 75 6.35 3.02 4.11
CA LEU A 75 7.00 3.30 2.85
C LEU A 75 8.51 3.45 3.07
N GLY A 76 9.29 2.44 2.68
CA GLY A 76 10.73 2.42 2.88
C GLY A 76 11.41 1.20 2.24
N PRO A 77 12.72 1.01 2.46
CA PRO A 77 13.45 -0.15 1.97
C PRO A 77 12.83 -1.46 2.46
N GLY A 78 12.61 -2.40 1.55
CA GLY A 78 11.96 -3.68 1.82
C GLY A 78 10.57 -3.81 1.20
N LEU A 79 10.04 -2.80 0.51
CA LEU A 79 8.77 -2.89 -0.21
C LEU A 79 8.83 -3.82 -1.44
N ILE A 80 9.95 -3.76 -2.18
CA ILE A 80 10.11 -4.53 -3.42
C ILE A 80 10.29 -6.00 -3.08
N THR A 81 9.82 -6.90 -3.96
CA THR A 81 9.79 -8.37 -3.78
C THR A 81 8.78 -8.87 -2.74
N ASN A 82 8.18 -7.99 -1.94
CA ASN A 82 7.19 -8.38 -0.97
C ASN A 82 5.80 -8.59 -1.58
N ILE A 83 5.05 -9.46 -0.92
CA ILE A 83 3.67 -9.81 -1.26
C ILE A 83 2.82 -9.47 -0.07
N TYR A 84 1.91 -8.52 -0.26
CA TYR A 84 1.07 -7.95 0.77
C TYR A 84 -0.37 -8.42 0.65
N ASP A 85 -1.08 -8.45 1.77
CA ASP A 85 -2.54 -8.45 1.75
C ASP A 85 -3.11 -7.03 1.50
N GLY A 86 -4.43 -6.88 1.56
CA GLY A 86 -5.10 -5.59 1.32
C GLY A 86 -4.75 -4.46 2.28
N VAL A 87 -4.17 -4.76 3.45
CA VAL A 87 -3.80 -3.78 4.49
C VAL A 87 -2.28 -3.76 4.74
N GLN A 88 -1.49 -4.20 3.75
CA GLN A 88 -0.03 -4.20 3.78
C GLN A 88 0.61 -5.17 4.80
N ARG A 89 -0.03 -6.29 5.12
CA ARG A 89 0.62 -7.37 5.90
C ARG A 89 1.35 -8.35 4.97
N PRO A 90 2.64 -8.66 5.19
CA PRO A 90 3.37 -9.62 4.36
C PRO A 90 2.78 -11.03 4.45
N LEU A 91 2.36 -11.61 3.32
CA LEU A 91 1.74 -12.93 3.28
C LEU A 91 2.68 -14.06 3.73
N THR A 92 3.98 -13.92 3.49
CA THR A 92 5.02 -14.87 3.92
C THR A 92 5.07 -14.98 5.45
N ILE A 93 5.07 -13.84 6.14
CA ILE A 93 5.10 -13.78 7.60
C ILE A 93 3.77 -14.27 8.19
N LEU A 94 2.64 -13.96 7.53
CA LEU A 94 1.35 -14.51 7.94
C LEU A 94 1.34 -16.04 7.84
N MET A 95 1.85 -16.60 6.74
CA MET A 95 1.95 -18.05 6.55
C MET A 95 2.82 -18.70 7.64
N ASP A 96 3.96 -18.11 8.00
CA ASP A 96 4.83 -18.64 9.05
C ASP A 96 4.14 -18.67 10.42
N ARG A 97 3.22 -17.74 10.69
CA ARG A 97 2.49 -17.63 11.96
C ARG A 97 1.20 -18.46 12.02
N SER A 98 0.46 -18.56 10.92
CA SER A 98 -0.88 -19.17 10.89
C SER A 98 -1.00 -20.43 10.02
N GLY A 99 0.07 -20.82 9.33
CA GLY A 99 0.08 -21.94 8.38
C GLY A 99 -0.67 -21.62 7.09
N ASP A 100 -1.24 -22.65 6.46
CA ASP A 100 -1.87 -22.56 5.14
C ASP A 100 -3.16 -21.71 5.07
N ARG A 101 -3.65 -21.23 6.21
CA ARG A 101 -4.86 -20.40 6.30
C ARG A 101 -4.55 -19.11 7.04
N ILE A 102 -5.07 -18.00 6.52
CA ILE A 102 -4.95 -16.69 7.17
C ILE A 102 -5.84 -16.68 8.41
N SER A 103 -5.24 -16.69 9.60
CA SER A 103 -5.98 -16.52 10.86
C SER A 103 -6.22 -15.04 11.17
N ARG A 104 -7.21 -14.79 12.02
CA ARG A 104 -7.71 -13.45 12.33
C ARG A 104 -6.94 -12.81 13.49
N GLY A 105 -6.89 -11.48 13.52
CA GLY A 105 -6.28 -10.73 14.61
C GLY A 105 -4.76 -10.76 14.64
N ILE A 106 -4.11 -11.20 13.55
CA ILE A 106 -2.66 -11.13 13.44
C ILE A 106 -2.25 -9.72 13.03
N ASP A 107 -1.44 -9.11 13.89
CA ASP A 107 -0.76 -7.85 13.64
C ASP A 107 0.69 -8.12 13.22
N VAL A 108 1.05 -7.66 12.03
CA VAL A 108 2.40 -7.78 11.45
C VAL A 108 2.75 -6.45 10.81
N PRO A 109 3.96 -5.91 11.03
CA PRO A 109 4.43 -4.72 10.32
C PRO A 109 4.52 -4.97 8.81
N GLY A 110 4.46 -3.89 8.02
CA GLY A 110 4.53 -3.96 6.57
C GLY A 110 5.95 -4.16 6.06
N LEU A 111 6.94 -3.72 6.82
CA LEU A 111 8.35 -3.88 6.50
C LEU A 111 9.06 -4.77 7.54
N ASP A 112 10.26 -5.22 7.17
CA ASP A 112 11.14 -5.93 8.09
C ASP A 112 11.97 -4.91 8.88
N HIS A 113 11.64 -4.77 10.17
CA HIS A 113 12.29 -3.84 11.09
C HIS A 113 13.64 -4.35 11.61
N GLU A 114 13.95 -5.63 11.45
CA GLU A 114 15.20 -6.24 11.91
C GLU A 114 16.26 -6.26 10.80
N LYS A 115 15.84 -6.18 9.54
CA LYS A 115 16.75 -6.15 8.39
C LYS A 115 17.61 -4.89 8.37
N VAL A 116 18.91 -5.11 8.23
CA VAL A 116 19.92 -4.05 8.12
C VAL A 116 20.17 -3.70 6.66
N TRP A 117 20.22 -2.40 6.38
CA TRP A 117 20.46 -1.81 5.08
C TRP A 117 21.66 -0.86 5.13
N HIS A 118 22.46 -0.88 4.07
CA HIS A 118 23.58 0.06 3.91
C HIS A 118 23.07 1.37 3.31
N PHE A 119 23.10 2.45 4.09
CA PHE A 119 22.63 3.78 3.68
C PHE A 119 23.78 4.66 3.21
N VAL A 120 23.70 5.14 1.97
CA VAL A 120 24.69 6.04 1.35
C VAL A 120 24.12 7.46 1.22
N PRO A 121 24.63 8.45 1.95
CA PRO A 121 24.12 9.81 1.91
C PRO A 121 24.49 10.53 0.61
N LYS A 122 23.54 11.27 0.03
CA LYS A 122 23.75 12.17 -1.12
C LYS A 122 23.77 13.65 -0.74
N ARG A 123 23.44 13.97 0.51
CA ARG A 123 23.46 15.32 1.07
C ARG A 123 24.47 15.43 2.21
N LYS A 124 24.80 16.67 2.57
CA LYS A 124 25.78 16.98 3.62
C LYS A 124 25.16 17.79 4.75
N LYS A 125 25.81 17.77 5.91
CA LYS A 125 25.46 18.65 7.03
C LYS A 125 25.47 20.12 6.56
N GLY A 126 24.40 20.83 6.86
CA GLY A 126 24.20 22.23 6.51
C GLY A 126 23.33 22.47 5.27
N ASP A 127 23.08 21.45 4.45
CA ASP A 127 22.23 21.57 3.26
C ASP A 127 20.78 21.91 3.65
N GLU A 128 20.17 22.81 2.89
CA GLU A 128 18.73 23.09 2.98
C GLU A 128 17.95 22.02 2.23
N VAL A 129 16.93 21.47 2.89
CA VAL A 129 16.10 20.40 2.36
C VAL A 129 14.62 20.68 2.61
N VAL A 130 13.79 20.22 1.67
CA VAL A 130 12.33 20.23 1.75
C VAL A 130 11.77 18.83 1.47
N GLY A 131 10.51 18.61 1.82
CA GLY A 131 9.81 17.35 1.56
C GLY A 131 9.94 16.89 0.10
N GLY A 132 10.34 15.63 -0.07
CA GLY A 132 10.65 15.03 -1.37
C GLY A 132 12.13 15.12 -1.79
N ASP A 133 12.96 15.91 -1.11
CA ASP A 133 14.41 15.92 -1.40
C ASP A 133 15.06 14.61 -1.00
N ILE A 134 15.87 14.06 -1.90
CA ILE A 134 16.65 12.83 -1.67
C ILE A 134 17.81 13.18 -0.74
N ILE A 135 17.89 12.48 0.39
CA ILE A 135 18.98 12.60 1.38
C ILE A 135 20.04 11.51 1.24
N GLY A 136 19.64 10.35 0.71
CA GLY A 136 20.54 9.23 0.48
C GLY A 136 19.83 8.10 -0.26
N GLU A 137 20.57 7.02 -0.46
CA GLU A 137 20.16 5.88 -1.26
C GLU A 137 20.51 4.57 -0.53
N VAL A 138 19.70 3.54 -0.77
CA VAL A 138 19.90 2.16 -0.33
C VAL A 138 19.73 1.26 -1.55
N GLU A 139 20.61 0.29 -1.74
CA GLU A 139 20.40 -0.75 -2.75
C GLU A 139 19.41 -1.79 -2.21
N GLU A 140 18.15 -1.72 -2.65
CA GLU A 140 17.09 -2.61 -2.16
C GLU A 140 17.10 -3.94 -2.89
N THR A 141 17.26 -3.90 -4.21
CA THR A 141 17.48 -5.06 -5.07
C THR A 141 18.62 -4.77 -6.03
N GLU A 142 19.10 -5.81 -6.71
CA GLU A 142 20.15 -5.68 -7.74
C GLU A 142 19.77 -4.75 -8.90
N VAL A 143 18.48 -4.45 -9.07
CA VAL A 143 17.96 -3.58 -10.14
C VAL A 143 17.37 -2.27 -9.63
N THR A 144 17.08 -2.16 -8.33
CA THR A 144 16.40 -0.99 -7.78
C THR A 144 17.17 -0.34 -6.63
N THR A 145 17.51 0.93 -6.84
CA THR A 145 18.06 1.81 -5.81
C THR A 145 16.93 2.56 -5.10
N HIS A 146 16.69 2.25 -3.85
CA HIS A 146 15.70 2.94 -3.04
C HIS A 146 16.23 4.32 -2.62
N ARG A 147 15.52 5.38 -2.99
CA ARG A 147 15.91 6.76 -2.68
C ARG A 147 15.21 7.21 -1.40
N ILE A 148 15.98 7.45 -0.34
CA ILE A 148 15.45 7.94 0.93
C ILE A 148 15.20 9.44 0.79
N MET A 149 13.94 9.85 0.92
CA MET A 149 13.48 11.23 0.78
C MET A 149 13.12 11.83 2.12
N ILE A 150 13.24 13.16 2.26
CA ILE A 150 12.63 13.87 3.37
C ILE A 150 11.11 13.67 3.32
N PRO A 151 10.46 13.23 4.42
CA PRO A 151 9.01 13.09 4.47
C PRO A 151 8.29 14.38 4.08
N PRO A 152 7.09 14.29 3.47
CA PRO A 152 6.34 15.46 3.08
C PRO A 152 6.11 16.43 4.24
N PHE A 153 6.04 17.72 3.93
CA PHE A 153 5.82 18.82 4.88
C PHE A 153 6.96 19.12 5.87
N ILE A 154 8.07 18.38 5.83
CA ILE A 154 9.28 18.74 6.56
C ILE A 154 10.14 19.70 5.72
N LYS A 155 10.61 20.79 6.32
CA LYS A 155 11.57 21.73 5.76
C LYS A 155 12.61 22.09 6.82
N GLY A 156 13.86 22.30 6.42
CA GLY A 156 14.89 22.74 7.35
C GLY A 156 16.31 22.53 6.82
N LYS A 157 17.27 22.53 7.74
CA LYS A 157 18.69 22.26 7.44
C LYS A 157 19.12 20.94 8.04
N ILE A 158 19.91 20.17 7.30
CA ILE A 158 20.49 18.93 7.83
C ILE A 158 21.48 19.26 8.95
N ASP A 159 21.19 18.79 10.17
CA ASP A 159 22.12 18.90 11.29
C ASP A 159 23.08 17.71 11.35
N ARG A 160 22.58 16.50 11.09
CA ARG A 160 23.39 15.27 11.10
C ARG A 160 22.90 14.32 10.03
N ILE A 161 23.84 13.79 9.26
CA ILE A 161 23.63 12.67 8.34
C ILE A 161 24.93 11.87 8.28
N LYS A 162 24.84 10.55 8.33
CA LYS A 162 26.01 9.67 8.28
C LYS A 162 25.71 8.46 7.42
N GLU A 163 26.73 8.00 6.73
CA GLU A 163 26.75 6.71 6.06
C GLU A 163 26.94 5.60 7.08
N GLY A 164 26.35 4.44 6.82
CA GLY A 164 26.47 3.28 7.69
C GLY A 164 25.39 2.24 7.45
N ASP A 165 25.47 1.19 8.24
CA ASP A 165 24.49 0.11 8.27
C ASP A 165 23.46 0.41 9.36
N TYR A 166 22.19 0.41 8.96
CA TYR A 166 21.05 0.83 9.79
C TYR A 166 19.87 -0.11 9.58
N THR A 167 19.05 -0.32 10.60
CA THR A 167 17.69 -0.83 10.37
C THR A 167 16.78 0.30 9.93
N ILE A 168 15.59 -0.01 9.42
CA ILE A 168 14.63 1.03 9.03
C ILE A 168 14.19 1.91 10.21
N ASP A 169 14.29 1.41 11.45
CA ASP A 169 13.96 2.15 12.66
C ASP A 169 15.03 3.15 13.11
N ASP A 170 16.27 2.95 12.67
CA ASP A 170 17.37 3.82 13.05
C ASP A 170 17.27 5.20 12.39
N VAL A 171 17.69 6.21 13.13
CA VAL A 171 17.69 7.60 12.66
C VAL A 171 18.91 7.86 11.78
N VAL A 172 18.69 7.92 10.47
CA VAL A 172 19.73 8.16 9.45
C VAL A 172 20.04 9.64 9.25
N CYS A 173 19.07 10.52 9.49
CA CYS A 173 19.24 11.96 9.30
C CYS A 173 18.47 12.76 10.37
N VAL A 174 19.03 13.91 10.79
CA VAL A 174 18.37 14.87 11.68
C VAL A 174 18.27 16.20 10.96
N VAL A 175 17.05 16.73 10.84
CA VAL A 175 16.75 18.00 10.18
C VAL A 175 16.34 19.03 11.23
N LYS A 176 17.02 20.18 11.25
CA LYS A 176 16.66 21.33 12.06
C LYS A 176 15.68 22.22 11.29
N GLY A 177 14.40 22.09 11.62
CA GLY A 177 13.33 22.94 11.11
C GLY A 177 13.03 24.14 12.01
N GLU A 178 11.98 24.88 11.67
CA GLU A 178 11.45 25.98 12.49
C GLU A 178 10.87 25.47 13.82
N ASP A 179 10.24 24.29 13.81
CA ASP A 179 9.59 23.66 14.97
C ASP A 179 10.57 22.89 15.89
N GLY A 180 11.87 22.88 15.56
CA GLY A 180 12.90 22.14 16.29
C GLY A 180 13.62 21.07 15.45
N LEU A 181 14.28 20.13 16.15
CA LEU A 181 14.97 19.00 15.52
C LEU A 181 13.95 17.90 15.20
N LYS A 182 13.94 17.44 13.95
CA LYS A 182 13.12 16.33 13.46
C LYS A 182 14.03 15.18 13.05
N GLU A 183 13.76 14.00 13.58
CA GLU A 183 14.49 12.77 13.27
C GLU A 183 13.87 12.11 12.03
N ILE A 184 14.72 11.70 11.10
CA ILE A 184 14.33 11.07 9.85
C ILE A 184 14.89 9.65 9.84
N LYS A 185 13.98 8.68 9.71
CA LYS A 185 14.23 7.26 9.52
C LYS A 185 14.30 6.90 8.03
N MET A 186 14.58 5.64 7.70
CA MET A 186 14.56 5.18 6.31
C MET A 186 13.16 4.87 5.77
N TYR A 187 12.17 4.71 6.64
CA TYR A 187 10.76 4.56 6.25
C TYR A 187 9.92 5.75 6.73
N GLN A 188 8.75 5.89 6.13
CA GLN A 188 7.72 6.85 6.52
C GLN A 188 6.35 6.20 6.47
N ASP A 189 5.48 6.57 7.41
CA ASP A 189 4.08 6.19 7.38
C ASP A 189 3.28 7.19 6.53
N TRP A 190 2.37 6.67 5.70
CA TRP A 190 1.52 7.51 4.88
C TRP A 190 0.07 7.02 4.84
N PRO A 191 -0.92 7.90 5.14
CA PRO A 191 -2.33 7.54 5.05
C PRO A 191 -2.76 7.18 3.62
N VAL A 192 -3.31 5.97 3.42
CA VAL A 192 -3.61 5.46 2.07
C VAL A 192 -4.73 6.22 1.35
N ARG A 193 -5.59 6.90 2.11
CA ARG A 193 -6.68 7.74 1.57
C ARG A 193 -6.25 9.17 1.22
N MET A 194 -5.01 9.54 1.53
CA MET A 194 -4.46 10.85 1.19
C MET A 194 -3.45 10.71 0.05
N ALA A 195 -3.71 11.32 -1.09
CA ALA A 195 -2.76 11.31 -2.20
C ALA A 195 -1.43 11.95 -1.80
N ARG A 196 -0.31 11.35 -2.20
CA ARG A 196 1.02 11.91 -1.92
C ARG A 196 1.23 13.23 -2.69
N PRO A 197 1.74 14.27 -2.02
CA PRO A 197 1.82 15.61 -2.62
C PRO A 197 2.83 15.66 -3.75
N TYR A 198 2.51 16.44 -4.79
CA TYR A 198 3.40 16.72 -5.91
C TYR A 198 3.43 18.21 -6.21
N ARG A 199 4.53 18.70 -6.79
CA ARG A 199 4.71 20.13 -7.08
C ARG A 199 3.82 20.63 -8.22
N ARG A 200 3.73 19.87 -9.31
CA ARG A 200 2.90 20.18 -10.49
C ARG A 200 2.62 18.93 -11.30
N LYS A 201 1.39 18.79 -11.81
CA LYS A 201 1.03 17.75 -12.78
C LYS A 201 1.47 18.16 -14.18
N LEU A 202 2.22 17.29 -14.84
CA LEU A 202 2.66 17.48 -16.23
C LEU A 202 1.77 16.66 -17.17
N ALA A 203 1.56 17.15 -18.40
CA ALA A 203 0.89 16.37 -19.42
C ALA A 203 1.81 15.22 -19.87
N PRO A 204 1.30 13.97 -19.98
CA PRO A 204 2.13 12.83 -20.35
C PRO A 204 2.41 12.88 -21.86
N THR A 205 3.67 13.06 -22.23
CA THR A 205 4.11 13.18 -23.64
C THR A 205 4.94 12.00 -24.13
N LYS A 206 5.52 11.21 -23.22
CA LYS A 206 6.30 10.01 -23.55
C LYS A 206 5.37 8.81 -23.65
N VAL A 207 5.50 8.02 -24.70
CA VAL A 207 4.77 6.75 -24.85
C VAL A 207 5.36 5.71 -23.89
N LEU A 208 4.49 4.93 -23.25
CA LEU A 208 4.83 3.71 -22.52
C LEU A 208 4.96 2.59 -23.55
N SER A 209 6.16 2.03 -23.69
CA SER A 209 6.39 0.91 -24.60
C SER A 209 5.87 -0.36 -23.93
N THR A 210 4.80 -0.94 -24.45
CA THR A 210 4.16 -2.13 -23.86
C THR A 210 4.66 -3.45 -24.45
N GLY A 211 5.32 -3.40 -25.61
CA GLY A 211 5.72 -4.58 -26.38
C GLY A 211 4.57 -5.24 -27.13
N GLN A 212 3.34 -4.75 -26.96
CA GLN A 212 2.15 -5.27 -27.61
C GLN A 212 1.85 -4.44 -28.85
N ARG A 213 2.06 -5.04 -30.04
CA ARG A 213 1.91 -4.35 -31.35
C ARG A 213 0.60 -3.56 -31.47
N VAL A 214 -0.52 -4.13 -31.02
CA VAL A 214 -1.84 -3.50 -31.11
C VAL A 214 -1.96 -2.28 -30.20
N ILE A 215 -1.42 -2.35 -28.99
CA ILE A 215 -1.44 -1.25 -28.02
C ILE A 215 -0.49 -0.16 -28.50
N ASP A 216 0.77 -0.50 -28.78
CA ASP A 216 1.79 0.49 -29.14
C ASP A 216 1.49 1.22 -30.47
N THR A 217 0.77 0.57 -31.41
CA THR A 217 0.47 1.16 -32.73
C THR A 217 -0.87 1.89 -32.78
N PHE A 218 -1.95 1.27 -32.28
CA PHE A 218 -3.31 1.80 -32.47
C PHE A 218 -3.88 2.47 -31.23
N PHE A 219 -3.49 2.03 -30.03
CA PHE A 219 -4.01 2.53 -28.76
C PHE A 219 -2.88 2.85 -27.76
N PRO A 220 -1.92 3.71 -28.14
CA PRO A 220 -0.73 3.93 -27.34
C PRO A 220 -1.08 4.57 -26.00
N ILE A 221 -0.43 4.07 -24.94
CA ILE A 221 -0.57 4.59 -23.59
C ILE A 221 0.65 5.48 -23.32
N ALA A 222 0.46 6.68 -22.77
CA ALA A 222 1.58 7.52 -22.36
C ALA A 222 2.04 7.18 -20.92
N LYS A 223 3.32 7.39 -20.59
CA LYS A 223 3.81 7.27 -19.21
C LYS A 223 3.14 8.33 -18.32
N GLY A 224 2.42 7.87 -17.30
CA GLY A 224 1.52 8.70 -16.48
C GLY A 224 0.11 8.88 -17.06
N GLY A 225 -0.18 8.22 -18.19
CA GLY A 225 -1.53 8.07 -18.73
C GLY A 225 -2.32 6.99 -18.01
N THR A 226 -3.59 6.85 -18.41
CA THR A 226 -4.51 5.87 -17.84
C THR A 226 -5.13 5.07 -18.97
N ALA A 227 -5.18 3.75 -18.81
CA ALA A 227 -5.83 2.84 -19.74
C ALA A 227 -6.84 1.98 -19.00
N CYS A 228 -7.91 1.60 -19.68
CA CYS A 228 -8.90 0.67 -19.17
C CYS A 228 -8.99 -0.51 -20.14
N CYS A 229 -9.00 -1.74 -19.61
CA CYS A 229 -9.17 -2.95 -20.38
C CYS A 229 -10.50 -3.63 -20.02
N PRO A 230 -11.65 -3.07 -20.46
CA PRO A 230 -12.95 -3.68 -20.22
C PRO A 230 -13.10 -4.93 -21.12
N GLY A 231 -13.76 -5.96 -20.60
CA GLY A 231 -14.02 -7.17 -21.37
C GLY A 231 -14.83 -8.20 -20.60
N PRO A 232 -15.51 -9.14 -21.29
CA PRO A 232 -16.26 -10.20 -20.64
C PRO A 232 -15.34 -11.17 -19.89
N PHE A 233 -15.93 -12.05 -19.08
CA PHE A 233 -15.17 -13.11 -18.41
C PHE A 233 -14.49 -14.01 -19.46
N GLY A 234 -13.23 -14.41 -19.20
CA GLY A 234 -12.46 -15.26 -20.12
C GLY A 234 -11.90 -14.57 -21.37
N SER A 235 -12.04 -13.25 -21.51
CA SER A 235 -11.54 -12.51 -22.69
C SER A 235 -10.03 -12.24 -22.69
N GLY A 236 -9.26 -12.81 -21.76
CA GLY A 236 -7.81 -12.62 -21.66
C GLY A 236 -7.38 -11.30 -21.00
N LYS A 237 -8.21 -10.66 -20.15
CA LYS A 237 -7.85 -9.43 -19.42
C LYS A 237 -6.58 -9.59 -18.59
N THR A 238 -6.53 -10.63 -17.77
CA THR A 238 -5.38 -10.96 -16.91
C THR A 238 -4.14 -11.25 -17.74
N VAL A 239 -4.29 -11.94 -18.88
CA VAL A 239 -3.18 -12.18 -19.82
C VAL A 239 -2.59 -10.87 -20.34
N ILE A 240 -3.43 -9.91 -20.75
CA ILE A 240 -2.96 -8.59 -21.19
C ILE A 240 -2.22 -7.87 -20.05
N GLN A 241 -2.77 -7.87 -18.84
CA GLN A 241 -2.12 -7.24 -17.69
C GLN A 241 -0.77 -7.88 -17.35
N HIS A 242 -0.66 -9.21 -17.44
CA HIS A 242 0.60 -9.92 -17.28
C HIS A 242 1.62 -9.51 -18.34
N GLN A 243 1.20 -9.40 -19.62
CA GLN A 243 2.10 -8.92 -20.68
C GLN A 243 2.56 -7.48 -20.43
N LEU A 244 1.67 -6.61 -19.94
CA LEU A 244 2.04 -5.24 -19.57
C LEU A 244 3.02 -5.21 -18.39
N ALA A 245 2.82 -6.03 -17.36
CA ALA A 245 3.73 -6.12 -16.22
C ALA A 245 5.13 -6.60 -16.66
N LYS A 246 5.17 -7.59 -17.58
CA LYS A 246 6.40 -8.21 -18.09
C LYS A 246 7.17 -7.29 -19.03
N TRP A 247 6.51 -6.74 -20.05
CA TRP A 247 7.18 -6.07 -21.17
C TRP A 247 7.17 -4.54 -21.11
N SER A 248 6.39 -3.95 -20.19
CA SER A 248 6.38 -2.50 -20.09
C SER A 248 7.75 -1.95 -19.71
N ASP A 249 8.08 -0.79 -20.29
CA ASP A 249 9.33 -0.08 -20.02
C ASP A 249 9.26 0.80 -18.75
N ALA A 250 8.32 0.50 -17.85
CA ALA A 250 8.26 1.04 -16.50
C ALA A 250 9.37 0.44 -15.62
N GLU A 251 9.88 1.23 -14.69
CA GLU A 251 10.96 0.83 -13.78
C GLU A 251 10.44 0.05 -12.57
N ILE A 252 9.21 0.36 -12.10
CA ILE A 252 8.57 -0.32 -10.98
C ILE A 252 7.18 -0.78 -11.40
N ILE A 253 6.83 -2.01 -11.03
CA ILE A 253 5.50 -2.59 -11.26
C ILE A 253 4.79 -2.74 -9.92
N VAL A 254 3.57 -2.23 -9.82
CA VAL A 254 2.69 -2.47 -8.65
C VAL A 254 1.47 -3.24 -9.14
N TYR A 255 1.34 -4.48 -8.70
CA TYR A 255 0.25 -5.35 -9.12
C TYR A 255 -0.74 -5.56 -7.98
N VAL A 256 -1.97 -5.09 -8.16
CA VAL A 256 -3.06 -5.20 -7.18
C VAL A 256 -4.09 -6.22 -7.67
N GLY A 257 -4.05 -7.42 -7.08
CA GLY A 257 -5.07 -8.43 -7.21
C GLY A 257 -6.25 -8.15 -6.28
N CYS A 258 -7.24 -7.42 -6.75
CA CYS A 258 -8.47 -7.08 -6.05
C CYS A 258 -9.63 -8.04 -6.43
N GLY A 259 -9.91 -8.99 -5.54
CA GLY A 259 -11.09 -9.86 -5.64
C GLY A 259 -10.98 -10.96 -6.70
N GLU A 260 -9.78 -11.27 -7.17
CA GLU A 260 -9.53 -12.31 -8.17
C GLU A 260 -9.40 -13.70 -7.54
N ARG A 261 -9.26 -14.72 -8.39
CA ARG A 261 -9.08 -16.10 -7.93
C ARG A 261 -7.69 -16.26 -7.32
N GLY A 262 -7.60 -17.03 -6.23
CA GLY A 262 -6.31 -17.36 -5.60
C GLY A 262 -5.32 -17.99 -6.57
N ASN A 263 -5.79 -18.87 -7.46
CA ASN A 263 -4.94 -19.50 -8.47
C ASN A 263 -4.28 -18.49 -9.42
N GLU A 264 -5.01 -17.45 -9.83
CA GLU A 264 -4.46 -16.42 -10.73
C GLU A 264 -3.36 -15.62 -10.04
N MET A 265 -3.51 -15.36 -8.74
CA MET A 265 -2.45 -14.75 -7.93
C MET A 265 -1.27 -15.70 -7.72
N THR A 266 -1.50 -16.98 -7.46
CA THR A 266 -0.44 -17.99 -7.33
C THR A 266 0.34 -18.14 -8.64
N ASP A 267 -0.32 -18.13 -9.79
CA ASP A 267 0.33 -18.21 -11.10
C ASP A 267 1.30 -17.03 -11.29
N VAL A 268 0.92 -15.82 -10.87
CA VAL A 268 1.80 -14.64 -10.86
C VAL A 268 3.04 -14.87 -10.00
N LEU A 269 2.86 -15.45 -8.81
CA LEU A 269 3.97 -15.73 -7.87
C LEU A 269 4.94 -16.79 -8.39
N ILE A 270 4.46 -17.77 -9.15
CA ILE A 270 5.30 -18.82 -9.76
C ILE A 270 6.01 -18.28 -11.00
N GLU A 271 5.29 -17.54 -11.86
CA GLU A 271 5.85 -17.08 -13.13
C GLU A 271 6.84 -15.92 -12.97
N PHE A 272 6.58 -14.95 -12.10
CA PHE A 272 7.36 -13.70 -12.05
C PHE A 272 8.83 -13.89 -11.65
N PRO A 273 9.18 -14.83 -10.76
CA PRO A 273 10.58 -15.16 -10.49
C PRO A 273 11.31 -15.84 -11.66
N GLU A 274 10.60 -16.61 -12.50
CA GLU A 274 11.19 -17.31 -13.65
C GLU A 274 11.36 -16.39 -14.86
N LEU A 275 10.60 -15.30 -14.91
CA LEU A 275 10.61 -14.37 -16.03
C LEU A 275 11.69 -13.31 -15.86
N LEU A 276 12.64 -13.33 -16.78
CA LEU A 276 13.70 -12.34 -16.86
C LEU A 276 13.21 -11.10 -17.60
N ASP A 277 13.40 -9.94 -16.99
CA ASP A 277 13.20 -8.66 -17.65
C ASP A 277 14.24 -8.50 -18.77
N PRO A 278 13.81 -8.27 -20.03
CA PRO A 278 14.72 -8.11 -21.17
C PRO A 278 15.74 -6.98 -21.02
N ARG A 279 15.48 -6.00 -20.14
CA ARG A 279 16.34 -4.83 -19.94
C ARG A 279 17.45 -5.07 -18.93
N THR A 280 17.14 -5.83 -17.88
CA THR A 280 18.03 -6.04 -16.74
C THR A 280 18.59 -7.45 -16.68
N GLU A 281 18.02 -8.40 -17.45
CA GLU A 281 18.30 -9.83 -17.40
C GLU A 281 18.10 -10.44 -16.00
N LYS A 282 17.30 -9.77 -15.17
CA LYS A 282 17.00 -10.16 -13.79
C LYS A 282 15.53 -10.54 -13.64
N PRO A 283 15.16 -11.32 -12.61
CA PRO A 283 13.77 -11.68 -12.37
C PRO A 283 12.86 -10.46 -12.23
N LEU A 284 11.67 -10.52 -12.85
CA LEU A 284 10.67 -9.46 -12.80
C LEU A 284 10.24 -9.11 -11.35
N MET A 285 10.31 -10.10 -10.46
CA MET A 285 10.02 -9.92 -9.03
C MET A 285 10.90 -8.84 -8.37
N LEU A 286 12.14 -8.63 -8.84
CA LEU A 286 13.08 -7.66 -8.26
C LEU A 286 12.75 -6.18 -8.51
N ARG A 287 11.66 -5.91 -9.25
CA ARG A 287 11.11 -4.57 -9.47
C ARG A 287 9.58 -4.50 -9.27
N THR A 288 9.00 -5.54 -8.67
CA THR A 288 7.55 -5.69 -8.53
C THR A 288 7.14 -5.69 -7.06
N VAL A 289 6.05 -4.99 -6.76
CA VAL A 289 5.31 -5.10 -5.49
C VAL A 289 3.95 -5.73 -5.79
N LEU A 290 3.59 -6.77 -5.05
CA LEU A 290 2.36 -7.50 -5.23
C LEU A 290 1.44 -7.30 -4.03
N ILE A 291 0.19 -6.95 -4.29
CA ILE A 291 -0.86 -6.81 -3.28
C ILE A 291 -1.98 -7.76 -3.68
N ALA A 292 -2.24 -8.75 -2.84
CA ALA A 292 -3.21 -9.80 -3.10
C ALA A 292 -4.34 -9.73 -2.08
N ASN A 293 -5.54 -9.43 -2.56
CA ASN A 293 -6.76 -9.58 -1.80
C ASN A 293 -7.72 -10.48 -2.58
N THR A 294 -7.65 -11.78 -2.35
CA THR A 294 -8.40 -12.78 -3.12
C THR A 294 -9.92 -12.66 -2.90
N SER A 295 -10.71 -13.25 -3.80
CA SER A 295 -12.19 -13.25 -3.73
C SER A 295 -12.79 -13.75 -2.41
N ASN A 296 -12.13 -14.69 -1.73
CA ASN A 296 -12.52 -15.24 -0.43
C ASN A 296 -12.00 -14.43 0.78
N MET A 297 -11.16 -13.41 0.55
CA MET A 297 -10.76 -12.47 1.59
C MET A 297 -11.86 -11.42 1.83
N PRO A 298 -11.84 -10.75 3.00
CA PRO A 298 -12.86 -9.79 3.40
C PRO A 298 -13.13 -8.72 2.33
N VAL A 299 -14.42 -8.45 2.09
CA VAL A 299 -14.86 -7.53 1.02
C VAL A 299 -14.32 -6.13 1.25
N ALA A 300 -14.32 -5.68 2.50
CA ALA A 300 -13.78 -4.37 2.89
C ALA A 300 -12.29 -4.21 2.53
N ALA A 301 -11.50 -5.28 2.63
CA ALA A 301 -10.06 -5.23 2.33
C ALA A 301 -9.77 -5.08 0.82
N ARG A 302 -10.76 -5.30 -0.05
CA ARG A 302 -10.65 -5.03 -1.50
C ARG A 302 -10.51 -3.54 -1.80
N GLU A 303 -11.20 -2.69 -1.04
CA GLU A 303 -11.04 -1.24 -1.18
C GLU A 303 -9.64 -0.82 -0.70
N ALA A 304 -9.25 -1.29 0.49
CA ALA A 304 -7.95 -1.01 1.06
C ALA A 304 -6.80 -1.41 0.13
N SER A 305 -6.87 -2.57 -0.55
CA SER A 305 -5.81 -3.05 -1.44
C SER A 305 -5.50 -2.09 -2.59
N VAL A 306 -6.53 -1.46 -3.17
CA VAL A 306 -6.37 -0.48 -4.25
C VAL A 306 -5.71 0.80 -3.74
N TYR A 307 -6.13 1.31 -2.57
CA TYR A 307 -5.52 2.49 -1.96
C TYR A 307 -4.08 2.25 -1.50
N THR A 308 -3.80 1.08 -0.95
CA THR A 308 -2.43 0.63 -0.61
C THR A 308 -1.55 0.61 -1.86
N GLY A 309 -2.03 0.00 -2.95
CA GLY A 309 -1.28 -0.09 -4.20
C GLY A 309 -1.00 1.26 -4.84
N ILE A 310 -2.00 2.15 -4.92
CA ILE A 310 -1.76 3.48 -5.49
C ILE A 310 -0.79 4.28 -4.61
N THR A 311 -0.88 4.17 -3.28
CA THR A 311 0.02 4.89 -2.36
C THR A 311 1.48 4.44 -2.51
N ILE A 312 1.72 3.13 -2.63
CA ILE A 312 3.05 2.58 -2.92
C ILE A 312 3.53 3.05 -4.30
N GLY A 313 2.65 3.05 -5.31
CA GLY A 313 3.00 3.54 -6.64
C GLY A 313 3.34 5.04 -6.66
N GLU A 314 2.61 5.85 -5.90
CA GLU A 314 2.91 7.28 -5.74
C GLU A 314 4.23 7.50 -5.00
N TYR A 315 4.58 6.64 -4.05
CA TYR A 315 5.85 6.73 -3.32
C TYR A 315 7.05 6.52 -4.25
N PHE A 316 7.03 5.48 -5.09
CA PHE A 316 8.08 5.25 -6.09
C PHE A 316 8.09 6.34 -7.18
N ARG A 317 6.91 6.87 -7.55
CA ARG A 317 6.81 8.05 -8.44
C ARG A 317 7.52 9.27 -7.84
N ASP A 318 7.36 9.52 -6.54
CA ASP A 318 7.99 10.66 -5.86
C ASP A 318 9.52 10.57 -5.88
N MET A 319 10.09 9.37 -5.87
CA MET A 319 11.53 9.14 -6.08
C MET A 319 11.99 9.45 -7.51
N GLY A 320 11.05 9.63 -8.45
CA GLY A 320 11.32 9.88 -9.86
C GLY A 320 11.29 8.64 -10.75
N TYR A 321 10.80 7.50 -10.25
CA TYR A 321 10.64 6.29 -11.06
C TYR A 321 9.39 6.36 -11.95
N SER A 322 9.45 5.68 -13.09
CA SER A 322 8.28 5.35 -13.89
C SER A 322 7.60 4.11 -13.33
N VAL A 323 6.37 4.27 -12.84
CA VAL A 323 5.61 3.20 -12.18
C VAL A 323 4.41 2.78 -13.02
N ALA A 324 4.22 1.49 -13.22
CA ALA A 324 3.01 0.93 -13.80
C ALA A 324 2.20 0.21 -12.71
N LEU A 325 0.96 0.67 -12.49
CA LEU A 325 0.02 0.04 -11.56
C LEU A 325 -1.04 -0.75 -12.34
N MET A 326 -1.16 -2.04 -12.04
CA MET A 326 -2.21 -2.91 -12.54
C MET A 326 -3.21 -3.18 -11.42
N ALA A 327 -4.50 -3.06 -11.72
CA ALA A 327 -5.57 -3.33 -10.77
C ALA A 327 -6.56 -4.35 -11.37
N ASP A 328 -6.40 -5.62 -11.01
CA ASP A 328 -7.26 -6.72 -11.45
C ASP A 328 -8.09 -7.23 -10.27
N SER A 329 -9.39 -6.94 -10.13
CA SER A 329 -10.24 -6.10 -10.98
C SER A 329 -10.89 -4.96 -10.20
N THR A 330 -10.89 -3.77 -10.81
CA THR A 330 -11.62 -2.60 -10.31
C THR A 330 -13.13 -2.82 -10.22
N SER A 331 -13.70 -3.77 -10.98
CA SER A 331 -15.12 -4.15 -10.86
C SER A 331 -15.44 -4.75 -9.48
N ARG A 332 -14.52 -5.54 -8.91
CA ARG A 332 -14.69 -6.16 -7.59
C ARG A 332 -14.54 -5.16 -6.46
N TRP A 333 -13.72 -4.13 -6.67
CA TRP A 333 -13.68 -2.97 -5.79
C TRP A 333 -15.02 -2.22 -5.81
N ALA A 334 -15.57 -1.92 -6.98
CA ALA A 334 -16.89 -1.27 -7.08
C ALA A 334 -18.02 -2.11 -6.44
N GLU A 335 -17.97 -3.45 -6.59
CA GLU A 335 -18.90 -4.35 -5.90
C GLU A 335 -18.77 -4.25 -4.37
N ALA A 336 -17.54 -4.15 -3.85
CA ALA A 336 -17.31 -3.96 -2.42
C ALA A 336 -17.91 -2.64 -1.92
N MET A 337 -17.70 -1.53 -2.66
CA MET A 337 -18.31 -0.24 -2.33
C MET A 337 -19.84 -0.31 -2.31
N ARG A 338 -20.45 -1.01 -3.27
CA ARG A 338 -21.90 -1.22 -3.32
C ARG A 338 -22.40 -2.03 -2.12
N GLU A 339 -21.65 -3.05 -1.70
CA GLU A 339 -22.00 -3.84 -0.52
C GLU A 339 -21.92 -3.02 0.77
N ILE A 340 -20.88 -2.18 0.91
CA ILE A 340 -20.70 -1.28 2.05
C ILE A 340 -21.85 -0.25 2.10
N SER A 341 -22.14 0.41 0.98
CA SER A 341 -23.22 1.40 0.86
C SER A 341 -24.58 0.79 1.21
N GLY A 342 -24.87 -0.42 0.73
CA GLY A 342 -26.11 -1.15 1.09
C GLY A 342 -26.22 -1.49 2.58
N ARG A 343 -25.10 -1.75 3.27
CA ARG A 343 -25.07 -2.01 4.73
C ARG A 343 -25.23 -0.73 5.55
N LEU A 344 -24.81 0.41 5.00
CA LEU A 344 -25.03 1.74 5.58
C LEU A 344 -26.46 2.27 5.37
N GLU A 345 -27.30 1.53 4.64
CA GLU A 345 -28.66 1.95 4.29
C GLU A 345 -28.68 3.25 3.47
N GLU A 346 -27.63 3.49 2.70
CA GLU A 346 -27.58 4.59 1.73
C GLU A 346 -28.50 4.32 0.54
N MET A 347 -28.94 5.39 -0.12
CA MET A 347 -29.73 5.24 -1.34
C MET A 347 -28.83 4.76 -2.50
N PRO A 348 -29.22 3.69 -3.22
CA PRO A 348 -28.42 3.08 -4.28
C PRO A 348 -28.38 3.87 -5.59
#